data_AF-A0A8J2SFP9-F1
#
_entry.id   AF-A0A8J2SFP9-F1
#
_cell.length_a   1.000
_cell.length_b   1.000
_cell.length_c   1.000
_cell.angle_alpha   90.00
_cell.angle_beta   90.00
_cell.angle_gamma   90.00
#
_symmetry.space_group_name_H-M   'P 1'
#
loop_
_entity.id
_entity.type
_entity.pdbx_description
1 polymer ?
#
loop_
_entity_poly.entity_id
_entity_poly.type
_entity_poly.pdbx_seq_one_letter_code
_entity_poly.pdbx_strand_id
1 'polypeptide(L)'
;MLVRRHLRSLVRRASSTTPQKQLQLQNNRLRLKRERPASYADACASLEEQRSRPLDEATYSVLIRNAVEAGDVAGGQEILERMTRNNVRRKRRAYAPLLAALSHNQQKDEVEALWAKMVRDGVKPDQMDLARLFAAAPSHDILQRMADDAARCGAFEIKMETAKALESGPWRARYERVDTDEGVTSHGQLRRLALDSDDKAALRKALLDRAEAGARPDGVRLLKEFGERWDEHVHEDSEKRRREGRKPAVRVCVDGANVAWYGQNHSRGGFSHAQLDHAMSRLSQLFDDEAYEPTLFLPRKHVKRLHGHRRKLVESWSSFLIDVPRGVDDDWFWMRATLSDESEHAFAVTNDAARDHHLAHVAPRAFRRWLRRHVLRFEFARDGDDAEVLLRTKGGQRSAGQHFVLGEPPAFSTECQRVGDAWLLPLQTKHSKDWNRRSRTWLSLHP
;
A
#
# COMPACT_ATOMS: atom_id res chain seq x y z
N MET A 1 0.66 26.44 -31.95
CA MET A 1 -0.35 27.11 -31.09
C MET A 1 -1.52 26.23 -30.63
N LEU A 2 -1.83 25.09 -31.26
CA LEU A 2 -2.95 24.22 -30.85
C LEU A 2 -2.72 23.40 -29.56
N VAL A 3 -1.49 23.00 -29.25
CA VAL A 3 -1.18 22.11 -28.10
C VAL A 3 -1.36 22.80 -26.74
N ARG A 4 -1.10 24.11 -26.65
CA ARG A 4 -1.31 24.91 -25.42
C ARG A 4 -2.79 25.10 -25.07
N ARG A 5 -3.70 25.04 -26.06
CA ARG A 5 -5.16 25.15 -25.84
C ARG A 5 -5.74 23.86 -25.26
N HIS A 6 -5.20 22.70 -25.66
CA HIS A 6 -5.62 21.38 -25.19
C HIS A 6 -5.14 21.08 -23.76
N LEU A 7 -3.91 21.50 -23.40
CA LEU A 7 -3.40 21.41 -22.03
C LEU A 7 -4.18 22.30 -21.03
N ARG A 8 -4.60 23.50 -21.44
CA ARG A 8 -5.45 24.37 -20.60
C ARG A 8 -6.87 23.80 -20.39
N SER A 9 -7.42 23.06 -21.34
CA SER A 9 -8.72 22.38 -21.15
C SER A 9 -8.62 21.14 -20.26
N LEU A 10 -7.47 20.45 -20.26
CA LEU A 10 -7.21 19.29 -19.40
C LEU A 10 -6.91 19.70 -17.95
N VAL A 11 -6.17 20.78 -17.72
CA VAL A 11 -5.94 21.33 -16.36
C VAL A 11 -7.24 21.86 -15.74
N ARG A 12 -8.19 22.38 -16.54
CA ARG A 12 -9.54 22.75 -16.08
C ARG A 12 -10.41 21.55 -15.68
N ARG A 13 -10.10 20.34 -16.16
CA ARG A 13 -10.88 19.12 -15.87
C ARG A 13 -10.39 18.37 -14.62
N ALA A 14 -9.23 18.75 -14.08
CA ALA A 14 -8.60 18.05 -12.97
C ALA A 14 -8.16 18.99 -11.82
N SER A 15 -9.00 19.96 -11.41
CA SER A 15 -8.91 20.57 -10.07
C SER A 15 -10.12 21.46 -9.78
N SER A 16 -10.85 21.03 -8.74
CA SER A 16 -11.75 21.70 -7.81
C SER A 16 -12.05 23.20 -7.99
N THR A 17 -13.35 23.49 -8.21
CA THR A 17 -14.10 24.67 -7.71
C THR A 17 -13.43 26.05 -7.89
N THR A 18 -13.93 26.86 -8.84
CA THR A 18 -13.58 28.28 -8.92
C THR A 18 -13.86 28.99 -7.58
N PRO A 19 -13.10 30.04 -7.22
CA PRO A 19 -13.33 30.80 -5.98
C PRO A 19 -14.79 31.25 -5.84
N GLN A 20 -15.40 31.67 -6.94
CA GLN A 20 -16.83 32.00 -7.04
C GLN A 20 -17.75 30.84 -6.64
N LYS A 21 -17.41 29.61 -7.02
CA LYS A 21 -18.17 28.40 -6.69
C LYS A 21 -17.95 27.97 -5.24
N GLN A 22 -16.76 28.17 -4.67
CA GLN A 22 -16.53 27.97 -3.23
C GLN A 22 -17.34 28.98 -2.41
N LEU A 23 -17.29 30.26 -2.78
CA LEU A 23 -18.08 31.31 -2.15
C LEU A 23 -19.58 31.00 -2.24
N GLN A 24 -20.05 30.51 -3.39
CA GLN A 24 -21.44 30.12 -3.59
C GLN A 24 -21.84 28.92 -2.70
N LEU A 25 -21.01 27.87 -2.64
CA LEU A 25 -21.26 26.73 -1.76
C LEU A 25 -21.24 27.14 -0.29
N GLN A 26 -20.35 28.06 0.09
CA GLN A 26 -20.25 28.62 1.43
C GLN A 26 -21.46 29.50 1.75
N ASN A 27 -21.92 30.35 0.83
CA ASN A 27 -23.13 31.17 0.98
C ASN A 27 -24.37 30.31 1.09
N ASN A 28 -24.52 29.27 0.26
CA ASN A 28 -25.62 28.31 0.38
C ASN A 28 -25.58 27.58 1.72
N ARG A 29 -24.37 27.18 2.18
CA ARG A 29 -24.18 26.55 3.48
C ARG A 29 -24.57 27.50 4.63
N LEU A 30 -24.14 28.76 4.58
CA LEU A 30 -24.44 29.76 5.60
C LEU A 30 -25.91 30.17 5.61
N ARG A 31 -26.52 30.34 4.42
CA ARG A 31 -27.94 30.66 4.25
C ARG A 31 -28.81 29.58 4.88
N LEU A 32 -28.60 28.31 4.52
CA LEU A 32 -29.40 27.21 5.05
C LEU A 32 -29.14 26.95 6.54
N LYS A 33 -27.92 27.18 7.03
CA LYS A 33 -27.64 27.14 8.47
C LYS A 33 -28.36 28.25 9.26
N ARG A 34 -28.61 29.41 8.62
CA ARG A 34 -29.38 30.51 9.22
C ARG A 34 -30.88 30.29 9.11
N GLU A 35 -31.37 29.85 7.95
CA GLU A 35 -32.80 29.68 7.68
C GLU A 35 -33.40 28.46 8.40
N ARG A 36 -32.60 27.41 8.70
CA ARG A 36 -33.05 26.15 9.34
C ARG A 36 -34.45 25.73 8.88
N PRO A 37 -34.61 25.43 7.58
CA PRO A 37 -35.93 25.11 7.03
C PRO A 37 -36.53 23.89 7.74
N ALA A 38 -37.86 23.88 7.86
CA ALA A 38 -38.59 22.77 8.49
C ALA A 38 -38.39 21.44 7.74
N SER A 39 -38.15 21.52 6.42
CA SER A 39 -37.87 20.39 5.54
C SER A 39 -36.73 20.76 4.59
N TYR A 40 -35.61 20.05 4.69
CA TYR A 40 -34.49 20.27 3.77
C TYR A 40 -34.78 19.74 2.37
N ALA A 41 -35.68 18.77 2.23
CA ALA A 41 -36.16 18.29 0.93
C ALA A 41 -36.88 19.40 0.16
N ASP A 42 -37.76 20.16 0.82
CA ASP A 42 -38.49 21.27 0.20
C ASP A 42 -37.57 22.46 -0.11
N ALA A 43 -36.62 22.74 0.79
CA ALA A 43 -35.59 23.74 0.55
C ALA A 43 -34.75 23.36 -0.68
N CYS A 44 -34.41 22.08 -0.84
CA CYS A 44 -33.74 21.57 -2.03
C CYS A 44 -34.62 21.73 -3.28
N ALA A 45 -35.94 21.54 -3.17
CA ALA A 45 -36.85 21.67 -4.31
C ALA A 45 -36.98 23.12 -4.78
N SER A 46 -37.16 24.04 -3.83
CA SER A 46 -37.13 25.48 -4.09
C SER A 46 -35.81 25.91 -4.74
N LEU A 47 -34.68 25.34 -4.29
CA LEU A 47 -33.35 25.63 -4.86
C LEU A 47 -33.18 25.09 -6.29
N GLU A 48 -33.85 24.01 -6.66
CA GLU A 48 -33.86 23.49 -8.03
C GLU A 48 -34.70 24.40 -8.93
N GLU A 49 -35.88 24.83 -8.47
CA GLU A 49 -36.79 25.70 -9.21
C GLU A 49 -36.22 27.10 -9.43
N GLN A 50 -35.60 27.68 -8.40
CA GLN A 50 -35.00 29.03 -8.49
C GLN A 50 -33.77 29.09 -9.39
N ARG A 51 -33.18 27.95 -9.78
CA ARG A 51 -31.93 27.92 -10.52
C ARG A 51 -32.15 27.60 -11.99
N SER A 52 -31.63 28.47 -12.84
CA SER A 52 -31.56 28.25 -14.29
C SER A 52 -30.63 27.11 -14.73
N ARG A 53 -29.80 26.58 -13.82
CA ARG A 53 -28.90 25.45 -14.09
C ARG A 53 -29.15 24.33 -13.08
N PRO A 54 -29.11 23.06 -13.53
CA PRO A 54 -29.25 21.92 -12.64
C PRO A 54 -28.26 21.96 -11.47
N LEU A 55 -28.71 21.48 -10.32
CA LEU A 55 -27.84 21.32 -9.17
C LEU A 55 -26.75 20.30 -9.47
N ASP A 56 -25.54 20.59 -9.00
CA ASP A 56 -24.41 19.69 -9.15
C ASP A 56 -24.20 18.84 -7.89
N GLU A 57 -23.32 17.83 -8.04
CA GLU A 57 -22.98 16.88 -6.99
C GLU A 57 -22.48 17.55 -5.69
N ALA A 58 -21.80 18.70 -5.82
CA ALA A 58 -21.33 19.46 -4.67
C ALA A 58 -22.47 20.11 -3.90
N THR A 59 -23.45 20.68 -4.60
CA THR A 59 -24.59 21.34 -3.99
C THR A 59 -25.45 20.33 -3.24
N TYR A 60 -25.84 19.21 -3.88
CA TYR A 60 -26.57 18.13 -3.20
C TYR A 60 -25.87 17.64 -1.94
N SER A 61 -24.55 17.38 -2.02
CA SER A 61 -23.77 16.90 -0.87
C SER A 61 -23.75 17.88 0.31
N VAL A 62 -23.81 19.20 0.04
CA VAL A 62 -23.90 20.23 1.09
C VAL A 62 -25.30 20.24 1.71
N LEU A 63 -26.35 20.10 0.89
CA LEU A 63 -27.73 20.04 1.37
C LEU A 63 -27.96 18.83 2.26
N ILE A 64 -27.52 17.64 1.83
CA ILE A 64 -27.61 16.41 2.63
C ILE A 64 -26.88 16.58 3.97
N ARG A 65 -25.66 17.14 3.95
CA ARG A 65 -24.91 17.39 5.18
C ARG A 65 -25.66 18.33 6.12
N ASN A 66 -26.22 19.42 5.61
CA ASN A 66 -26.94 20.38 6.45
C ASN A 66 -28.23 19.76 7.02
N ALA A 67 -28.95 18.97 6.24
CA ALA A 67 -30.14 18.24 6.70
C ALA A 67 -29.78 17.32 7.88
N VAL A 68 -28.73 16.51 7.71
CA VAL A 68 -28.22 15.63 8.76
C VAL A 68 -27.72 16.40 9.99
N GLU A 69 -26.95 17.49 9.81
CA GLU A 69 -26.47 18.34 10.91
C GLU A 69 -27.64 19.01 11.68
N ALA A 70 -28.81 19.15 11.05
CA ALA A 70 -30.02 19.68 11.66
C ALA A 70 -30.95 18.59 12.25
N GLY A 71 -30.60 17.30 12.12
CA GLY A 71 -31.41 16.17 12.58
C GLY A 71 -32.46 15.68 11.58
N ASP A 72 -32.60 16.34 10.42
CA ASP A 72 -33.52 15.94 9.33
C ASP A 72 -32.88 14.85 8.45
N VAL A 73 -32.73 13.64 9.02
CA VAL A 73 -32.12 12.51 8.32
C VAL A 73 -32.99 12.05 7.14
N ALA A 74 -34.31 12.04 7.31
CA ALA A 74 -35.28 11.67 6.28
C ALA A 74 -35.23 12.63 5.09
N GLY A 75 -35.22 13.95 5.33
CA GLY A 75 -35.03 14.94 4.28
C GLY A 75 -33.67 14.80 3.59
N GLY A 76 -32.63 14.44 4.33
CA GLY A 76 -31.33 14.09 3.77
C GLY A 76 -31.36 12.87 2.82
N GLN A 77 -32.11 11.82 3.17
CA GLN A 77 -32.31 10.65 2.31
C GLN A 77 -33.09 11.02 1.04
N GLU A 78 -34.17 11.80 1.17
CA GLU A 78 -34.96 12.28 0.02
C GLU A 78 -34.10 13.11 -0.94
N ILE A 79 -33.23 13.99 -0.43
CA ILE A 79 -32.30 14.76 -1.27
C ILE A 79 -31.34 13.82 -2.05
N LEU A 80 -30.89 12.71 -1.45
CA LEU A 80 -30.08 11.71 -2.14
C LEU A 80 -30.87 10.98 -3.24
N GLU A 81 -32.16 10.75 -3.03
CA GLU A 81 -33.04 10.19 -4.06
C GLU A 81 -33.27 11.17 -5.21
N ARG A 82 -33.49 12.45 -4.91
CA ARG A 82 -33.60 13.51 -5.91
C ARG A 82 -32.33 13.63 -6.74
N MET A 83 -31.17 13.58 -6.09
CA MET A 83 -29.86 13.53 -6.76
C MET A 83 -29.76 12.34 -7.72
N THR A 84 -30.34 11.19 -7.36
CA THR A 84 -30.39 9.99 -8.20
C THR A 84 -31.32 10.18 -9.40
N ARG A 85 -32.54 10.69 -9.16
CA ARG A 85 -33.54 11.00 -10.21
C ARG A 85 -33.03 12.02 -11.23
N ASN A 86 -32.25 13.00 -10.77
CA ASN A 86 -31.65 14.03 -11.62
C ASN A 86 -30.36 13.56 -12.31
N ASN A 87 -30.05 12.25 -12.29
CA ASN A 87 -28.89 11.63 -12.93
C ASN A 87 -27.55 12.28 -12.53
N VAL A 88 -27.47 12.80 -11.30
CA VAL A 88 -26.25 13.40 -10.79
C VAL A 88 -25.39 12.30 -10.16
N ARG A 89 -24.17 12.13 -10.69
CA ARG A 89 -23.21 11.15 -10.19
C ARG A 89 -23.00 11.31 -8.69
N ARG A 90 -23.38 10.31 -7.89
CA ARG A 90 -23.13 10.34 -6.43
C ARG A 90 -21.68 10.03 -6.09
N LYS A 91 -21.22 10.60 -4.99
CA LYS A 91 -19.92 10.34 -4.39
C LYS A 91 -20.08 10.08 -2.90
N ARG A 92 -19.06 9.51 -2.29
CA ARG A 92 -19.02 9.16 -0.88
C ARG A 92 -19.49 10.29 0.05
N ARG A 93 -19.17 11.56 -0.25
CA ARG A 93 -19.56 12.71 0.57
C ARG A 93 -21.07 12.97 0.67
N ALA A 94 -21.87 12.35 -0.20
CA ALA A 94 -23.33 12.36 -0.11
C ALA A 94 -23.86 11.26 0.85
N TYR A 95 -23.23 10.09 0.89
CA TYR A 95 -23.64 8.97 1.76
C TYR A 95 -23.08 9.10 3.18
N ALA A 96 -21.83 9.54 3.33
CA ALA A 96 -21.13 9.51 4.62
C ALA A 96 -21.85 10.25 5.78
N PRO A 97 -22.49 11.43 5.58
CA PRO A 97 -23.28 12.06 6.64
C PRO A 97 -24.49 11.22 7.05
N LEU A 98 -25.22 10.67 6.08
CA LEU A 98 -26.40 9.83 6.32
C LEU A 98 -26.02 8.54 7.05
N LEU A 99 -24.96 7.85 6.60
CA LEU A 99 -24.43 6.65 7.27
C LEU A 99 -24.04 6.95 8.73
N ALA A 100 -23.45 8.12 9.00
CA ALA A 100 -23.09 8.52 10.35
C ALA A 100 -24.33 8.72 11.24
N ALA A 101 -25.35 9.40 10.73
CA ALA A 101 -26.58 9.67 11.48
C ALA A 101 -27.40 8.41 11.72
N LEU A 102 -27.61 7.58 10.69
CA LEU A 102 -28.35 6.33 10.80
C LEU A 102 -27.68 5.34 11.77
N SER A 103 -26.34 5.27 11.72
CA SER A 103 -25.55 4.46 12.66
C SER A 103 -25.68 4.98 14.10
N HIS A 104 -25.63 6.29 14.31
CA HIS A 104 -25.82 6.89 15.64
C HIS A 104 -27.23 6.66 16.20
N ASN A 105 -28.25 6.70 15.33
CA ASN A 105 -29.65 6.45 15.68
C ASN A 105 -29.99 4.95 15.81
N GLN A 106 -29.02 4.05 15.64
CA GLN A 106 -29.21 2.59 15.68
C GLN A 106 -30.25 2.06 14.66
N GLN A 107 -30.44 2.76 13.54
CA GLN A 107 -31.36 2.38 12.47
C GLN A 107 -30.70 1.36 11.53
N LYS A 108 -30.56 0.12 12.00
CA LYS A 108 -29.78 -0.94 11.34
C LYS A 108 -30.21 -1.21 9.89
N ASP A 109 -31.50 -1.44 9.68
CA ASP A 109 -32.05 -1.75 8.35
C ASP A 109 -31.79 -0.62 7.34
N GLU A 110 -31.86 0.63 7.80
CA GLU A 110 -31.58 1.80 6.95
C GLU A 110 -30.09 1.95 6.63
N VAL A 111 -29.19 1.59 7.56
CA VAL A 111 -27.74 1.56 7.30
C VAL A 111 -27.43 0.54 6.21
N GLU A 112 -27.99 -0.66 6.29
CA GLU A 112 -27.81 -1.71 5.29
C GLU A 112 -28.40 -1.31 3.92
N ALA A 113 -29.60 -0.73 3.90
CA ALA A 113 -30.23 -0.26 2.66
C ALA A 113 -29.41 0.85 1.99
N LEU A 114 -28.92 1.81 2.78
CA LEU A 114 -28.07 2.90 2.28
C LEU A 114 -26.73 2.38 1.79
N TRP A 115 -26.15 1.38 2.46
CA TRP A 115 -24.95 0.70 2.02
C TRP A 115 -25.13 -0.01 0.68
N ALA A 116 -26.19 -0.82 0.55
CA ALA A 116 -26.52 -1.52 -0.69
C ALA A 116 -26.71 -0.52 -1.85
N LYS A 117 -27.29 0.65 -1.58
CA LYS A 117 -27.37 1.74 -2.56
C LYS A 117 -26.00 2.31 -2.92
N MET A 118 -25.15 2.61 -1.94
CA MET A 118 -23.79 3.12 -2.15
C MET A 118 -22.95 2.18 -3.05
N VAL A 119 -23.04 0.87 -2.81
CA VAL A 119 -22.36 -0.16 -3.60
C VAL A 119 -22.93 -0.25 -5.02
N ARG A 120 -24.27 -0.30 -5.18
CA ARG A 120 -24.93 -0.27 -6.50
C ARG A 120 -24.55 0.96 -7.32
N ASP A 121 -24.37 2.08 -6.64
CA ASP A 121 -23.98 3.34 -7.27
C ASP A 121 -22.49 3.44 -7.64
N GLY A 122 -21.72 2.37 -7.40
CA GLY A 122 -20.29 2.26 -7.69
C GLY A 122 -19.43 3.14 -6.77
N VAL A 123 -19.97 3.55 -5.62
CA VAL A 123 -19.27 4.43 -4.69
C VAL A 123 -18.49 3.59 -3.68
N LYS A 124 -17.17 3.67 -3.75
CA LYS A 124 -16.31 2.90 -2.85
C LYS A 124 -16.31 3.48 -1.42
N PRO A 125 -16.52 2.64 -0.39
CA PRO A 125 -16.49 3.05 1.02
C PRO A 125 -15.08 3.34 1.50
N ASP A 126 -14.97 4.06 2.61
CA ASP A 126 -13.71 4.12 3.36
C ASP A 126 -13.78 3.29 4.65
N GLN A 127 -12.66 3.35 5.39
CA GLN A 127 -12.50 2.69 6.68
C GLN A 127 -13.64 3.00 7.67
N MET A 128 -14.09 4.25 7.75
CA MET A 128 -15.11 4.67 8.72
C MET A 128 -16.52 4.24 8.27
N ASP A 129 -16.79 4.25 6.97
CA ASP A 129 -18.07 3.80 6.44
C ASP A 129 -18.29 2.30 6.74
N LEU A 130 -17.25 1.47 6.56
CA LEU A 130 -17.29 0.04 6.91
C LEU A 130 -17.44 -0.21 8.41
N ALA A 131 -16.76 0.57 9.25
CA ALA A 131 -16.88 0.41 10.70
C ALA A 131 -18.29 0.73 11.23
N ARG A 132 -18.97 1.72 10.63
CA ARG A 132 -20.36 2.05 10.97
C ARG A 132 -21.34 0.97 10.51
N LEU A 133 -21.11 0.40 9.32
CA LEU A 133 -21.88 -0.75 8.87
C LEU A 133 -21.68 -1.95 9.80
N PHE A 134 -20.44 -2.24 10.18
CA PHE A 134 -20.13 -3.30 11.13
C PHE A 134 -20.82 -3.10 12.49
N ALA A 135 -20.82 -1.88 13.01
CA ALA A 135 -21.50 -1.57 14.27
C ALA A 135 -23.01 -1.84 14.21
N ALA A 136 -23.65 -1.57 13.06
CA ALA A 136 -25.08 -1.81 12.85
C ALA A 136 -25.38 -3.31 12.63
N ALA A 137 -24.61 -3.95 11.76
CA ALA A 137 -24.81 -5.31 11.29
C ALA A 137 -23.46 -6.06 11.21
N PRO A 138 -22.95 -6.57 12.34
CA PRO A 138 -21.62 -7.14 12.39
C PRO A 138 -21.57 -8.46 11.62
N SER A 139 -20.57 -8.58 10.74
CA SER A 139 -20.32 -9.81 10.01
C SER A 139 -18.84 -9.94 9.67
N HIS A 140 -18.36 -11.18 9.54
CA HIS A 140 -17.01 -11.42 9.04
C HIS A 140 -16.81 -10.89 7.61
N ASP A 141 -17.86 -10.85 6.77
CA ASP A 141 -17.78 -10.31 5.40
C ASP A 141 -17.37 -8.83 5.39
N ILE A 142 -17.87 -8.03 6.33
CA ILE A 142 -17.52 -6.60 6.42
C ILE A 142 -16.05 -6.42 6.80
N LEU A 143 -15.56 -7.18 7.78
CA LEU A 143 -14.16 -7.12 8.20
C LEU A 143 -13.22 -7.70 7.13
N GLN A 144 -13.67 -8.71 6.39
CA GLN A 144 -12.97 -9.25 5.23
C GLN A 144 -12.87 -8.18 4.12
N ARG A 145 -13.94 -7.44 3.82
CA ARG A 145 -13.88 -6.30 2.88
C ARG A 145 -12.94 -5.19 3.35
N MET A 146 -12.90 -4.92 4.66
CA MET A 146 -11.92 -3.99 5.22
C MET A 146 -10.50 -4.46 4.93
N ALA A 147 -10.21 -5.74 5.21
CA ALA A 147 -8.93 -6.39 4.91
C ALA A 147 -8.61 -6.36 3.42
N ASP A 148 -9.62 -6.57 2.56
CA ASP A 148 -9.38 -6.75 1.14
C ASP A 148 -9.06 -5.45 0.40
N ASP A 149 -9.76 -4.35 0.70
CA ASP A 149 -9.43 -3.00 0.22
C ASP A 149 -8.57 -2.25 1.25
N ALA A 150 -7.53 -2.93 1.76
CA ALA A 150 -6.65 -2.46 2.82
C ALA A 150 -6.18 -1.01 2.69
N ALA A 151 -5.94 -0.58 1.46
CA ALA A 151 -5.44 0.74 1.14
C ALA A 151 -6.46 1.86 1.31
N ARG A 152 -7.71 1.60 0.95
CA ARG A 152 -8.82 2.55 1.08
C ARG A 152 -9.49 2.44 2.44
N CYS A 153 -9.61 1.22 2.94
CA CYS A 153 -10.36 0.85 4.13
C CYS A 153 -9.49 0.69 5.37
N GLY A 154 -8.20 1.00 5.28
CA GLY A 154 -7.32 1.12 6.44
C GLY A 154 -6.91 -0.22 7.08
N ALA A 155 -6.91 -1.33 6.36
CA ALA A 155 -6.50 -2.61 6.96
C ALA A 155 -5.03 -2.65 7.36
N PHE A 156 -4.17 -1.82 6.79
CA PHE A 156 -2.78 -1.78 7.24
C PHE A 156 -2.64 -1.22 8.65
N GLU A 157 -3.39 -0.18 8.96
CA GLU A 157 -3.45 0.45 10.28
C GLU A 157 -4.76 1.21 10.39
N ILE A 158 -5.58 0.86 11.38
CA ILE A 158 -6.86 1.52 11.64
C ILE A 158 -6.67 2.76 12.52
N LYS A 159 -7.26 3.89 12.13
CA LYS A 159 -7.43 5.06 13.00
C LYS A 159 -8.19 4.73 14.28
N MET A 160 -7.86 5.45 15.36
CA MET A 160 -8.52 5.32 16.67
C MET A 160 -10.03 5.59 16.60
N GLU A 161 -10.47 6.54 15.76
CA GLU A 161 -11.89 6.82 15.60
C GLU A 161 -12.65 5.64 14.97
N THR A 162 -12.00 4.92 14.05
CA THR A 162 -12.58 3.70 13.47
C THR A 162 -12.61 2.57 14.49
N ALA A 163 -11.55 2.40 15.28
CA ALA A 163 -11.54 1.42 16.37
C ALA A 163 -12.77 1.62 17.28
N LYS A 164 -12.99 2.85 17.76
CA LYS A 164 -14.17 3.21 18.56
C LYS A 164 -15.52 2.92 17.89
N ALA A 165 -15.61 3.12 16.58
CA ALA A 165 -16.83 2.80 15.85
C ALA A 165 -17.08 1.28 15.80
N LEU A 166 -16.03 0.48 15.54
CA LEU A 166 -16.12 -0.98 15.56
C LEU A 166 -16.52 -1.51 16.95
N GLU A 167 -16.00 -0.90 18.01
CA GLU A 167 -16.30 -1.23 19.41
C GLU A 167 -17.74 -0.98 19.83
N SER A 168 -18.46 -0.11 19.10
CA SER A 168 -19.88 0.14 19.38
C SER A 168 -20.79 -0.97 18.86
N GLY A 169 -20.26 -1.89 18.05
CA GLY A 169 -20.95 -3.10 17.63
C GLY A 169 -21.13 -4.11 18.77
N PRO A 170 -21.95 -5.15 18.60
CA PRO A 170 -22.24 -6.11 19.66
C PRO A 170 -21.13 -7.16 19.86
N TRP A 171 -20.13 -7.21 18.98
CA TRP A 171 -18.97 -8.11 19.13
C TRP A 171 -18.07 -7.64 20.26
N ARG A 172 -17.44 -8.60 20.95
CA ARG A 172 -16.50 -8.30 22.03
C ARG A 172 -15.23 -7.68 21.47
N ALA A 173 -14.92 -6.49 21.95
CA ALA A 173 -13.73 -5.75 21.60
C ALA A 173 -12.69 -5.75 22.72
N ARG A 174 -11.41 -5.94 22.38
CA ARG A 174 -10.30 -5.82 23.33
C ARG A 174 -9.09 -5.16 22.67
N TYR A 175 -8.45 -4.24 23.38
CA TYR A 175 -7.12 -3.76 22.99
C TYR A 175 -6.03 -4.64 23.59
N GLU A 176 -5.09 -5.07 22.76
CA GLU A 176 -3.90 -5.80 23.21
C GLU A 176 -2.62 -5.18 22.63
N ARG A 177 -1.53 -5.27 23.39
CA ARG A 177 -0.19 -4.91 22.91
C ARG A 177 0.50 -6.18 22.44
N VAL A 178 0.84 -6.22 21.17
CA VAL A 178 1.50 -7.35 20.51
C VAL A 178 2.95 -6.99 20.29
N ASP A 179 3.86 -7.87 20.73
CA ASP A 179 5.29 -7.75 20.49
C ASP A 179 5.59 -7.84 18.98
N THR A 180 6.46 -6.97 18.47
CA THR A 180 6.73 -6.89 17.02
C THR A 180 7.59 -8.03 16.48
N ASP A 181 8.28 -8.74 17.35
CA ASP A 181 9.22 -9.79 17.00
C ASP A 181 8.52 -11.15 17.10
N GLU A 182 7.64 -11.33 18.09
CA GLU A 182 6.89 -12.58 18.26
C GLU A 182 5.54 -12.62 17.55
N GLY A 183 4.73 -11.55 17.60
CA GLY A 183 3.40 -11.53 16.97
C GLY A 183 2.33 -12.39 17.65
N VAL A 184 2.54 -12.81 18.90
CA VAL A 184 1.58 -13.62 19.68
C VAL A 184 0.45 -12.73 20.22
N THR A 185 -0.79 -13.19 20.04
CA THR A 185 -1.99 -12.55 20.57
C THR A 185 -2.77 -13.48 21.49
N SER A 186 -3.75 -12.93 22.21
CA SER A 186 -4.69 -13.71 23.01
C SER A 186 -5.53 -14.71 22.20
N HIS A 187 -5.56 -14.58 20.87
CA HIS A 187 -6.30 -15.45 19.95
C HIS A 187 -5.39 -16.38 19.14
N GLY A 188 -4.06 -16.27 19.27
CA GLY A 188 -3.08 -17.08 18.56
C GLY A 188 -2.00 -16.26 17.85
N GLN A 189 -1.29 -16.92 16.93
CA GLN A 189 -0.13 -16.36 16.23
C GLN A 189 -0.54 -15.56 14.99
N LEU A 190 -0.10 -14.30 14.92
CA LEU A 190 -0.19 -13.52 13.68
C LEU A 190 0.69 -14.14 12.60
N ARG A 191 0.23 -14.06 11.35
CA ARG A 191 0.91 -14.64 10.20
C ARG A 191 1.56 -13.56 9.35
N ARG A 192 2.62 -13.96 8.66
CA ARG A 192 3.17 -13.19 7.54
C ARG A 192 2.34 -13.51 6.30
N LEU A 193 1.46 -12.58 5.92
CA LEU A 193 0.52 -12.79 4.82
C LEU A 193 1.24 -12.80 3.47
N ALA A 194 0.85 -13.79 2.66
CA ALA A 194 1.27 -14.04 1.29
C ALA A 194 0.70 -13.01 0.30
N LEU A 195 1.34 -12.88 -0.87
CA LEU A 195 0.69 -12.26 -2.02
C LEU A 195 -0.13 -13.32 -2.75
N ASP A 196 -1.44 -13.11 -2.81
CA ASP A 196 -2.31 -13.92 -3.67
C ASP A 196 -2.06 -13.64 -5.17
N SER A 197 -2.70 -14.42 -6.04
CA SER A 197 -2.55 -14.29 -7.49
C SER A 197 -2.92 -12.90 -8.01
N ASP A 198 -3.94 -12.29 -7.39
CA ASP A 198 -4.44 -10.97 -7.77
C ASP A 198 -3.47 -9.87 -7.33
N ASP A 199 -2.89 -9.99 -6.13
CA ASP A 199 -1.84 -9.13 -5.61
C ASP A 199 -0.61 -9.19 -6.54
N LYS A 200 -0.15 -10.40 -6.91
CA LYS A 200 0.99 -10.58 -7.84
C LYS A 200 0.69 -9.98 -9.22
N ALA A 201 -0.50 -10.23 -9.79
CA ALA A 201 -0.89 -9.68 -11.08
C ALA A 201 -0.99 -8.15 -11.07
N ALA A 202 -1.61 -7.58 -10.03
CA ALA A 202 -1.75 -6.13 -9.87
C ALA A 202 -0.38 -5.45 -9.74
N LEU A 203 0.54 -6.05 -8.97
CA LEU A 203 1.88 -5.50 -8.78
C LEU A 203 2.75 -5.63 -10.04
N ARG A 204 2.70 -6.78 -10.74
CA ARG A 204 3.39 -6.96 -12.04
C ARG A 204 2.93 -5.93 -13.07
N LYS A 205 1.62 -5.71 -13.17
CA LYS A 205 1.05 -4.70 -14.05
C LYS A 205 1.51 -3.29 -13.66
N ALA A 206 1.40 -2.92 -12.39
CA ALA A 206 1.80 -1.60 -11.90
C ALA A 206 3.29 -1.30 -12.13
N LEU A 207 4.14 -2.32 -11.98
CA LEU A 207 5.57 -2.25 -12.27
C LEU A 207 5.83 -1.98 -13.75
N LEU A 208 5.21 -2.75 -14.65
CA LEU A 208 5.38 -2.59 -16.10
C LEU A 208 4.87 -1.22 -16.59
N ASP A 209 3.67 -0.81 -16.17
CA ASP A 209 3.10 0.50 -16.52
C ASP A 209 4.04 1.64 -16.10
N ARG A 210 4.69 1.51 -14.93
CA ARG A 210 5.60 2.51 -14.38
C ARG A 210 6.95 2.53 -15.09
N ALA A 211 7.48 1.35 -15.45
CA ALA A 211 8.68 1.22 -16.25
C ALA A 211 8.46 1.85 -17.64
N GLU A 212 7.32 1.59 -18.28
CA GLU A 212 6.93 2.17 -19.57
C GLU A 212 6.85 3.70 -19.56
N ALA A 213 6.36 4.30 -18.47
CA ALA A 213 6.24 5.75 -18.36
C ALA A 213 7.58 6.51 -18.32
N GLY A 214 8.69 5.84 -17.96
CA GLY A 214 10.00 6.47 -17.76
C GLY A 214 11.15 5.91 -18.59
N ALA A 215 10.96 4.79 -19.29
CA ALA A 215 12.02 4.07 -19.99
C ALA A 215 12.04 4.32 -21.51
N ARG A 216 13.16 3.97 -22.13
CA ARG A 216 13.27 3.86 -23.59
C ARG A 216 12.50 2.60 -24.06
N PRO A 217 11.88 2.60 -25.25
CA PRO A 217 11.13 1.44 -25.76
C PRO A 217 11.92 0.13 -25.75
N ASP A 218 13.20 0.17 -26.13
CA ASP A 218 14.07 -1.01 -26.10
C ASP A 218 14.32 -1.53 -24.69
N GLY A 219 14.41 -0.65 -23.69
CA GLY A 219 14.59 -1.04 -22.29
C GLY A 219 13.37 -1.76 -21.72
N VAL A 220 12.16 -1.30 -22.06
CA VAL A 220 10.91 -1.97 -21.68
C VAL A 220 10.81 -3.36 -22.32
N ARG A 221 11.16 -3.48 -23.61
CA ARG A 221 11.15 -4.77 -24.31
C ARG A 221 12.06 -5.78 -23.58
N LEU A 222 13.28 -5.37 -23.25
CA LEU A 222 14.24 -6.21 -22.53
C LEU A 222 13.75 -6.60 -21.12
N LEU A 223 13.03 -5.72 -20.42
CA LEU A 223 12.43 -6.04 -19.11
C LEU A 223 11.33 -7.12 -19.25
N LYS A 224 10.49 -7.04 -20.30
CA LYS A 224 9.45 -8.04 -20.58
C LYS A 224 10.06 -9.40 -20.93
N GLU A 225 10.99 -9.42 -21.88
CA GLU A 225 11.75 -10.62 -22.26
C GLU A 225 12.48 -11.25 -21.07
N PHE A 226 13.09 -10.43 -20.21
CA PHE A 226 13.70 -10.89 -18.97
C PHE A 226 12.67 -11.56 -18.05
N GLY A 227 11.53 -10.90 -17.82
CA GLY A 227 10.48 -11.43 -16.95
C GLY A 227 9.94 -12.77 -17.40
N GLU A 228 9.69 -12.95 -18.71
CA GLU A 228 9.22 -14.22 -19.28
C GLU A 228 10.25 -15.34 -19.09
N ARG A 229 11.52 -15.09 -19.45
CA ARG A 229 12.60 -16.06 -19.27
C ARG A 229 12.84 -16.41 -17.80
N TRP A 230 12.69 -15.44 -16.92
CA TRP A 230 12.88 -15.65 -15.49
C TRP A 230 11.73 -16.46 -14.88
N ASP A 231 10.48 -16.21 -15.30
CA ASP A 231 9.34 -17.04 -14.90
C ASP A 231 9.52 -18.50 -15.32
N GLU A 232 9.98 -18.73 -16.57
CA GLU A 232 10.26 -20.06 -17.09
C GLU A 232 11.35 -20.76 -16.27
N HIS A 233 12.50 -20.10 -16.03
CA HIS A 233 13.58 -20.63 -15.19
C HIS A 233 13.11 -21.00 -13.78
N VAL A 234 12.34 -20.12 -13.13
CA VAL A 234 11.82 -20.37 -11.78
C VAL A 234 10.86 -21.54 -11.77
N HIS A 235 9.99 -21.65 -12.78
CA HIS A 235 9.04 -22.75 -12.91
C HIS A 235 9.78 -24.08 -13.11
N GLU A 236 10.71 -24.14 -14.07
CA GLU A 236 11.48 -25.34 -14.38
C GLU A 236 12.31 -25.84 -13.20
N ASP A 237 13.02 -24.95 -12.51
CA ASP A 237 13.80 -25.31 -11.31
C ASP A 237 12.88 -25.81 -10.18
N SER A 238 11.75 -25.15 -9.95
CA SER A 238 10.78 -25.56 -8.92
C SER A 238 10.17 -26.93 -9.21
N GLU A 239 9.77 -27.20 -10.46
CA GLU A 239 9.27 -28.51 -10.89
C GLU A 239 10.35 -29.60 -10.75
N LYS A 240 11.57 -29.30 -11.18
CA LYS A 240 12.70 -30.23 -11.09
C LYS A 240 12.98 -30.62 -9.64
N ARG A 241 13.08 -29.63 -8.74
CA ARG A 241 13.29 -29.87 -7.31
C ARG A 241 12.17 -30.69 -6.69
N ARG A 242 10.92 -30.41 -7.06
CA ARG A 242 9.77 -31.20 -6.57
C ARG A 242 9.86 -32.66 -7.00
N ARG A 243 10.22 -32.94 -8.25
CA ARG A 243 10.43 -34.31 -8.76
C ARG A 243 11.58 -35.01 -8.05
N GLU A 244 12.63 -34.28 -7.70
CA GLU A 244 13.81 -34.79 -6.98
C GLU A 244 13.62 -34.85 -5.45
N GLY A 245 12.48 -34.42 -4.91
CA GLY A 245 12.25 -34.34 -3.46
C GLY A 245 13.16 -33.34 -2.72
N ARG A 246 13.70 -32.35 -3.43
CA ARG A 246 14.62 -31.34 -2.88
C ARG A 246 13.86 -30.16 -2.29
N LYS A 247 14.49 -29.46 -1.35
CA LYS A 247 13.98 -28.19 -0.81
C LYS A 247 13.75 -27.17 -1.94
N PRO A 248 12.68 -26.34 -1.87
CA PRO A 248 12.51 -25.17 -2.73
C PRO A 248 13.74 -24.25 -2.66
N ALA A 249 14.07 -23.58 -3.77
CA ALA A 249 15.17 -22.63 -3.78
C ALA A 249 14.83 -21.34 -3.00
N VAL A 250 15.78 -20.85 -2.22
CA VAL A 250 15.73 -19.52 -1.60
C VAL A 250 16.42 -18.54 -2.53
N ARG A 251 15.63 -17.74 -3.25
CA ARG A 251 16.10 -16.81 -4.28
C ARG A 251 16.38 -15.45 -3.67
N VAL A 252 17.61 -14.97 -3.76
CA VAL A 252 18.00 -13.68 -3.16
C VAL A 252 18.50 -12.76 -4.26
N CYS A 253 17.62 -11.85 -4.67
CA CYS A 253 17.87 -10.79 -5.63
C CYS A 253 18.51 -9.59 -4.94
N VAL A 254 19.76 -9.27 -5.27
CA VAL A 254 20.51 -8.18 -4.64
C VAL A 254 20.50 -6.96 -5.54
N ASP A 255 20.04 -5.83 -4.99
CA ASP A 255 20.18 -4.51 -5.60
C ASP A 255 21.64 -4.06 -5.49
N GLY A 256 22.42 -4.39 -6.51
CA GLY A 256 23.86 -4.16 -6.51
C GLY A 256 24.23 -2.68 -6.53
N ALA A 257 23.39 -1.82 -7.10
CA ALA A 257 23.64 -0.39 -7.06
C ALA A 257 23.48 0.15 -5.63
N ASN A 258 22.39 -0.21 -4.95
CA ASN A 258 22.13 0.24 -3.59
C ASN A 258 23.19 -0.25 -2.60
N VAL A 259 23.57 -1.52 -2.68
CA VAL A 259 24.63 -2.07 -1.82
C VAL A 259 25.96 -1.39 -2.10
N ALA A 260 26.36 -1.16 -3.36
CA ALA A 260 27.66 -0.54 -3.67
C ALA A 260 27.76 0.95 -3.29
N TRP A 261 26.65 1.68 -3.28
CA TRP A 261 26.58 3.10 -2.94
C TRP A 261 26.31 3.36 -1.45
N TYR A 262 25.97 2.34 -0.68
CA TYR A 262 25.68 2.49 0.74
C TYR A 262 26.89 3.11 1.48
N GLY A 263 26.65 4.21 2.21
CA GLY A 263 27.68 4.91 2.98
C GLY A 263 28.69 5.72 2.14
N GLN A 264 28.53 5.83 0.82
CA GLN A 264 29.50 6.45 -0.10
C GLN A 264 29.23 7.95 -0.38
N ASN A 265 28.41 8.62 0.42
CA ASN A 265 28.01 10.02 0.22
C ASN A 265 29.05 11.03 0.77
N HIS A 266 30.33 10.86 0.44
CA HIS A 266 31.41 11.76 0.84
C HIS A 266 32.31 12.10 -0.36
N SER A 267 33.19 13.10 -0.21
CA SER A 267 34.01 13.65 -1.32
C SER A 267 34.94 12.65 -2.02
N ARG A 268 35.23 11.52 -1.37
CA ARG A 268 36.03 10.40 -1.90
C ARG A 268 35.21 9.12 -2.14
N GLY A 269 33.90 9.20 -1.94
CA GLY A 269 33.01 8.05 -2.04
C GLY A 269 32.77 7.66 -3.49
N GLY A 270 32.58 6.38 -3.73
CA GLY A 270 32.45 5.85 -5.07
C GLY A 270 31.78 4.48 -5.06
N PHE A 271 31.41 4.02 -6.25
CA PHE A 271 30.84 2.68 -6.42
C PHE A 271 31.85 1.63 -5.93
N SER A 272 31.49 0.88 -4.87
CA SER A 272 32.40 -0.06 -4.22
C SER A 272 32.10 -1.53 -4.61
N HIS A 273 32.88 -2.08 -5.54
CA HIS A 273 32.82 -3.50 -5.89
C HIS A 273 33.23 -4.43 -4.74
N ALA A 274 34.16 -4.00 -3.88
CA ALA A 274 34.58 -4.79 -2.71
C ALA A 274 33.47 -4.91 -1.66
N GLN A 275 32.68 -3.83 -1.48
CA GLN A 275 31.53 -3.84 -0.58
C GLN A 275 30.44 -4.82 -1.08
N LEU A 276 30.23 -4.88 -2.40
CA LEU A 276 29.36 -5.88 -3.01
C LEU A 276 29.87 -7.30 -2.79
N ASP A 277 31.15 -7.54 -3.05
CA ASP A 277 31.77 -8.86 -2.88
C ASP A 277 31.63 -9.38 -1.44
N HIS A 278 31.86 -8.50 -0.47
CA HIS A 278 31.70 -8.80 0.94
C HIS A 278 30.24 -9.14 1.28
N ALA A 279 29.28 -8.36 0.77
CA ALA A 279 27.85 -8.62 0.97
C ALA A 279 27.45 -9.98 0.37
N MET A 280 27.84 -10.28 -0.87
CA MET A 280 27.55 -11.56 -1.52
C MET A 280 28.17 -12.74 -0.77
N SER A 281 29.41 -12.58 -0.28
CA SER A 281 30.09 -13.60 0.52
C SER A 281 29.37 -13.87 1.84
N ARG A 282 28.91 -12.82 2.54
CA ARG A 282 28.13 -12.98 3.78
C ARG A 282 26.75 -13.57 3.53
N LEU A 283 26.06 -13.19 2.46
CA LEU A 283 24.79 -13.82 2.10
C LEU A 283 24.97 -15.32 1.85
N SER A 284 26.03 -15.73 1.14
CA SER A 284 26.31 -17.16 0.95
C SER A 284 26.53 -17.92 2.26
N GLN A 285 27.05 -17.27 3.30
CA GLN A 285 27.24 -17.87 4.62
C GLN A 285 25.95 -17.85 5.47
N LEU A 286 25.02 -16.93 5.21
CA LEU A 286 23.74 -16.86 5.91
C LEU A 286 22.71 -17.88 5.39
N PHE A 287 22.90 -18.39 4.18
CA PHE A 287 22.00 -19.32 3.51
C PHE A 287 22.68 -20.65 3.14
N ASP A 288 23.76 -21.02 3.82
CA ASP A 288 24.55 -22.23 3.53
C ASP A 288 23.76 -23.55 3.75
N ASP A 289 22.84 -23.56 4.70
CA ASP A 289 21.93 -24.68 5.00
C ASP A 289 20.68 -24.75 4.07
N GLU A 290 20.54 -23.78 3.16
CA GLU A 290 19.41 -23.67 2.25
C GLU A 290 19.79 -23.92 0.79
N ALA A 291 18.77 -24.18 -0.03
CA ALA A 291 18.92 -24.21 -1.48
C ALA A 291 19.08 -22.77 -2.04
N TYR A 292 20.17 -22.12 -1.70
CA TYR A 292 20.44 -20.71 -2.00
C TYR A 292 20.68 -20.45 -3.49
N GLU A 293 19.94 -19.49 -4.05
CA GLU A 293 20.10 -19.00 -5.41
C GLU A 293 20.33 -17.47 -5.38
N PRO A 294 21.60 -17.00 -5.32
CA PRO A 294 21.92 -15.59 -5.40
C PRO A 294 21.68 -15.04 -6.80
N THR A 295 21.22 -13.79 -6.90
CA THR A 295 21.19 -13.06 -8.15
C THR A 295 21.56 -11.60 -7.91
N LEU A 296 22.72 -11.19 -8.41
CA LEU A 296 23.19 -9.81 -8.32
C LEU A 296 22.72 -9.02 -9.53
N PHE A 297 21.85 -8.04 -9.33
CA PHE A 297 21.43 -7.12 -10.39
C PHE A 297 22.35 -5.91 -10.38
N LEU A 298 22.99 -5.62 -11.52
CA LEU A 298 23.87 -4.46 -11.62
C LEU A 298 23.77 -3.74 -12.97
N PRO A 299 23.63 -2.40 -12.98
CA PRO A 299 23.65 -1.64 -14.22
C PRO A 299 24.90 -1.90 -15.05
N ARG A 300 24.74 -2.15 -16.36
CA ARG A 300 25.84 -2.49 -17.29
C ARG A 300 27.02 -1.52 -17.26
N LYS A 301 26.80 -0.26 -16.88
CA LYS A 301 27.86 0.76 -16.71
C LYS A 301 28.86 0.44 -15.57
N HIS A 302 28.47 -0.38 -14.60
CA HIS A 302 29.32 -0.81 -13.48
C HIS A 302 29.95 -2.21 -13.69
N VAL A 303 29.58 -2.88 -14.79
CA VAL A 303 30.07 -4.22 -15.18
C VAL A 303 31.09 -4.14 -16.32
N LYS A 304 30.85 -3.27 -17.31
CA LYS A 304 31.70 -3.15 -18.50
C LYS A 304 32.79 -2.10 -18.33
N ARG A 305 33.88 -2.22 -19.12
CA ARG A 305 35.03 -1.30 -19.14
C ARG A 305 35.76 -1.20 -17.79
N LEU A 306 35.84 -2.32 -17.07
CA LEU A 306 36.62 -2.45 -15.85
C LEU A 306 38.06 -2.89 -16.15
N HIS A 307 38.99 -2.54 -15.28
CA HIS A 307 40.41 -2.88 -15.39
C HIS A 307 40.95 -3.46 -14.08
N GLY A 308 42.07 -4.18 -14.16
CA GLY A 308 42.78 -4.72 -13.01
C GLY A 308 41.92 -5.63 -12.12
N HIS A 309 42.05 -5.47 -10.81
CA HIS A 309 41.36 -6.29 -9.81
C HIS A 309 39.83 -6.27 -9.94
N ARG A 310 39.22 -5.11 -10.24
CA ARG A 310 37.76 -4.97 -10.36
C ARG A 310 37.20 -5.82 -11.50
N ARG A 311 37.94 -5.94 -12.60
CA ARG A 311 37.54 -6.78 -13.74
C ARG A 311 37.50 -8.25 -13.33
N LYS A 312 38.57 -8.73 -12.70
CA LYS A 312 38.65 -10.13 -12.22
C LYS A 312 37.53 -10.45 -11.23
N LEU A 313 37.23 -9.51 -10.33
CA LEU A 313 36.17 -9.63 -9.34
C LEU A 313 34.77 -9.72 -9.99
N VAL A 314 34.47 -8.88 -10.97
CA VAL A 314 33.17 -8.94 -11.67
C VAL A 314 33.07 -10.19 -12.55
N GLU A 315 34.18 -10.65 -13.14
CA GLU A 315 34.21 -11.91 -13.91
C GLU A 315 33.92 -13.12 -13.02
N SER A 316 34.35 -13.13 -11.75
CA SER A 316 34.03 -14.21 -10.82
C SER A 316 32.56 -14.27 -10.40
N TRP A 317 31.78 -13.21 -10.63
CA TRP A 317 30.34 -13.18 -10.36
C TRP A 317 29.47 -13.69 -11.53
N SER A 318 30.07 -14.13 -12.64
CA SER A 318 29.37 -14.44 -13.88
C SER A 318 28.24 -15.48 -13.77
N SER A 319 28.29 -16.39 -12.80
CA SER A 319 27.25 -17.39 -12.57
C SER A 319 25.97 -16.83 -11.93
N PHE A 320 26.04 -15.67 -11.28
CA PHE A 320 24.92 -15.08 -10.55
C PHE A 320 24.68 -13.59 -10.87
N LEU A 321 25.48 -13.00 -11.77
CA LEU A 321 25.35 -11.59 -12.17
C LEU A 321 24.38 -11.42 -13.33
N ILE A 322 23.40 -10.53 -13.16
CA ILE A 322 22.57 -10.00 -14.24
C ILE A 322 23.00 -8.57 -14.55
N ASP A 323 23.57 -8.37 -15.74
CA ASP A 323 23.99 -7.05 -16.21
C ASP A 323 22.80 -6.28 -16.82
N VAL A 324 22.18 -5.41 -16.02
CA VAL A 324 20.98 -4.66 -16.41
C VAL A 324 21.31 -3.70 -17.56
N PRO A 325 20.61 -3.80 -18.71
CA PRO A 325 20.86 -2.95 -19.88
C PRO A 325 20.55 -1.47 -19.60
N ARG A 326 21.12 -0.58 -20.42
CA ARG A 326 20.80 0.85 -20.32
C ARG A 326 19.41 1.13 -20.87
N GLY A 327 18.76 2.18 -20.35
CA GLY A 327 17.51 2.71 -20.90
C GLY A 327 16.26 2.36 -20.08
N VAL A 328 16.42 1.58 -19.03
CA VAL A 328 15.41 1.24 -18.02
C VAL A 328 16.12 1.18 -16.67
N ASP A 329 15.40 1.49 -15.60
CA ASP A 329 15.92 1.42 -14.23
C ASP A 329 16.21 -0.03 -13.84
N ASP A 330 17.32 -0.27 -13.12
CA ASP A 330 17.64 -1.60 -12.59
C ASP A 330 16.65 -2.05 -11.52
N ASP A 331 15.99 -1.10 -10.85
CA ASP A 331 14.91 -1.33 -9.89
C ASP A 331 13.85 -2.30 -10.42
N TRP A 332 13.47 -2.14 -11.68
CA TRP A 332 12.41 -2.94 -12.26
C TRP A 332 12.77 -4.41 -12.47
N PHE A 333 14.06 -4.74 -12.61
CA PHE A 333 14.50 -6.11 -12.88
C PHE A 333 14.50 -6.95 -11.61
N TRP A 334 15.15 -6.46 -10.54
CA TRP A 334 15.17 -7.21 -9.29
C TRP A 334 13.78 -7.28 -8.66
N MET A 335 12.95 -6.22 -8.79
CA MET A 335 11.55 -6.29 -8.37
C MET A 335 10.77 -7.35 -9.17
N ARG A 336 10.88 -7.34 -10.51
CA ARG A 336 10.21 -8.31 -11.38
C ARG A 336 10.63 -9.75 -11.07
N ALA A 337 11.91 -9.98 -10.79
CA ALA A 337 12.45 -11.29 -10.45
C ALA A 337 11.79 -11.87 -9.20
N THR A 338 11.65 -11.06 -8.13
CA THR A 338 11.01 -11.53 -6.87
C THR A 338 9.53 -11.88 -7.01
N LEU A 339 8.84 -11.39 -8.03
CA LEU A 339 7.41 -11.68 -8.25
C LEU A 339 7.18 -12.99 -9.00
N SER A 340 8.24 -13.66 -9.45
CA SER A 340 8.16 -14.85 -10.31
C SER A 340 8.01 -16.13 -9.51
N ASP A 341 8.36 -16.09 -8.23
CA ASP A 341 8.30 -17.25 -7.35
C ASP A 341 6.88 -17.48 -6.82
N GLU A 342 6.38 -18.68 -7.06
CA GLU A 342 5.10 -19.15 -6.55
C GLU A 342 5.18 -19.52 -5.06
N SER A 343 6.35 -19.98 -4.62
CA SER A 343 6.60 -20.50 -3.27
C SER A 343 6.90 -19.43 -2.20
N GLU A 344 7.01 -18.17 -2.62
CA GLU A 344 7.30 -17.01 -1.76
C GLU A 344 8.64 -17.08 -0.98
N HIS A 345 9.62 -17.77 -1.55
CA HIS A 345 11.01 -17.86 -1.11
C HIS A 345 11.94 -16.96 -1.95
N ALA A 346 11.39 -15.94 -2.61
CA ALA A 346 12.16 -14.90 -3.27
C ALA A 346 12.27 -13.62 -2.43
N PHE A 347 13.47 -13.08 -2.31
CA PHE A 347 13.78 -11.89 -1.51
C PHE A 347 14.56 -10.86 -2.31
N ALA A 348 14.30 -9.58 -2.06
CA ALA A 348 15.09 -8.46 -2.56
C ALA A 348 15.93 -7.87 -1.42
N VAL A 349 17.25 -7.82 -1.57
CA VAL A 349 18.15 -7.16 -0.62
C VAL A 349 18.39 -5.74 -1.07
N THR A 350 17.73 -4.78 -0.41
CA THR A 350 17.83 -3.35 -0.75
C THR A 350 17.33 -2.46 0.40
N ASN A 351 17.92 -1.28 0.52
CA ASN A 351 17.43 -0.21 1.38
C ASN A 351 16.57 0.84 0.64
N ASP A 352 16.43 0.72 -0.70
CA ASP A 352 15.77 1.71 -1.56
C ASP A 352 14.31 1.37 -1.96
N ALA A 353 13.87 0.13 -1.76
CA ALA A 353 12.58 -0.39 -2.26
C ALA A 353 11.32 0.40 -1.85
N ALA A 354 11.42 1.33 -0.89
CA ALA A 354 10.30 2.14 -0.40
C ALA A 354 10.20 3.55 -1.02
N ARG A 355 11.03 3.93 -2.01
CA ARG A 355 11.04 5.30 -2.55
C ARG A 355 9.99 5.59 -3.62
N ASP A 356 9.52 4.62 -4.40
CA ASP A 356 8.51 4.91 -5.42
C ASP A 356 7.11 4.95 -4.81
N HIS A 357 6.73 6.14 -4.31
CA HIS A 357 5.38 6.45 -3.85
C HIS A 357 4.31 6.08 -4.89
N HIS A 358 4.64 5.98 -6.18
CA HIS A 358 3.69 5.63 -7.23
C HIS A 358 3.13 4.20 -7.10
N LEU A 359 3.97 3.20 -6.83
CA LEU A 359 3.50 1.82 -6.66
C LEU A 359 2.60 1.68 -5.43
N ALA A 360 2.95 2.41 -4.36
CA ALA A 360 2.12 2.53 -3.17
C ALA A 360 0.77 3.24 -3.42
N HIS A 361 0.57 3.87 -4.57
CA HIS A 361 -0.71 4.45 -4.98
C HIS A 361 -1.49 3.56 -5.96
N VAL A 362 -0.82 2.87 -6.88
CA VAL A 362 -1.48 2.07 -7.94
C VAL A 362 -1.85 0.67 -7.48
N ALA A 363 -0.95 -0.01 -6.74
CA ALA A 363 -1.17 -1.36 -6.21
C ALA A 363 -0.86 -1.40 -4.71
N PRO A 364 -1.56 -0.58 -3.89
CA PRO A 364 -1.17 -0.33 -2.50
C PRO A 364 -1.18 -1.56 -1.60
N ARG A 365 -2.14 -2.49 -1.79
CA ARG A 365 -2.21 -3.74 -1.03
C ARG A 365 -1.02 -4.63 -1.36
N ALA A 366 -0.94 -5.04 -2.62
CA ALA A 366 0.12 -5.89 -3.14
C ALA A 366 1.52 -5.35 -2.88
N PHE A 367 1.76 -4.05 -3.13
CA PHE A 367 3.07 -3.43 -2.93
C PHE A 367 3.50 -3.45 -1.45
N ARG A 368 2.59 -3.15 -0.51
CA ARG A 368 2.93 -3.16 0.93
C ARG A 368 3.16 -4.57 1.46
N ARG A 369 2.36 -5.55 1.00
CA ARG A 369 2.60 -6.97 1.30
C ARG A 369 3.96 -7.39 0.76
N TRP A 370 4.26 -7.04 -0.49
CA TRP A 370 5.53 -7.39 -1.11
C TRP A 370 6.71 -6.77 -0.38
N LEU A 371 6.63 -5.48 -0.05
CA LEU A 371 7.66 -4.76 0.69
C LEU A 371 7.96 -5.41 2.06
N ARG A 372 6.94 -5.93 2.75
CA ARG A 372 7.13 -6.57 4.06
C ARG A 372 7.52 -8.03 3.98
N ARG A 373 7.13 -8.73 2.91
CA ARG A 373 7.32 -10.17 2.76
C ARG A 373 8.65 -10.52 2.08
N HIS A 374 9.05 -9.72 1.10
CA HIS A 374 10.14 -10.03 0.18
C HIS A 374 11.34 -9.10 0.34
N VAL A 375 11.20 -7.88 0.86
CA VAL A 375 12.34 -6.96 0.98
C VAL A 375 13.08 -7.17 2.30
N LEU A 376 14.36 -7.50 2.18
CA LEU A 376 15.31 -7.60 3.27
C LEU A 376 16.20 -6.35 3.27
N ARG A 377 16.32 -5.72 4.44
CA ARG A 377 17.18 -4.55 4.63
C ARG A 377 18.56 -5.00 5.04
N PHE A 378 19.54 -4.13 4.90
CA PHE A 378 20.90 -4.43 5.34
C PHE A 378 21.56 -3.21 5.96
N GLU A 379 22.58 -3.46 6.75
CA GLU A 379 23.45 -2.45 7.35
C GLU A 379 24.91 -2.90 7.24
N PHE A 380 25.84 -1.95 7.35
CA PHE A 380 27.26 -2.23 7.47
C PHE A 380 27.75 -1.83 8.86
N ALA A 381 27.92 -2.82 9.74
CA ALA A 381 28.29 -2.66 11.13
C ALA A 381 29.82 -2.59 11.33
N ARG A 382 30.26 -1.88 12.38
CA ARG A 382 31.64 -1.88 12.88
C ARG A 382 31.77 -2.86 14.05
N ASP A 383 33.00 -3.17 14.42
CA ASP A 383 33.26 -3.97 15.62
C ASP A 383 32.65 -3.29 16.86
N GLY A 384 31.88 -4.06 17.63
CA GLY A 384 31.18 -3.59 18.83
C GLY A 384 29.85 -2.89 18.58
N ASP A 385 29.42 -2.72 17.32
CA ASP A 385 28.07 -2.25 17.04
C ASP A 385 27.02 -3.34 17.35
N ASP A 386 25.89 -2.93 17.93
CA ASP A 386 24.71 -3.77 18.06
C ASP A 386 23.97 -3.79 16.71
N ALA A 387 24.13 -4.89 15.99
CA ALA A 387 23.54 -5.13 14.67
C ALA A 387 22.01 -4.98 14.65
N GLU A 388 21.34 -5.41 15.71
CA GLU A 388 19.89 -5.35 15.83
C GLU A 388 19.41 -3.91 16.01
N VAL A 389 20.10 -3.14 16.86
CA VAL A 389 19.83 -1.70 17.02
C VAL A 389 20.11 -0.96 15.72
N LEU A 390 21.17 -1.30 14.99
CA LEU A 390 21.51 -0.68 13.71
C LEU A 390 20.43 -0.89 12.65
N LEU A 391 20.03 -2.15 12.42
CA LEU A 391 18.99 -2.52 11.46
C LEU A 391 17.64 -1.88 11.77
N ARG A 392 17.40 -1.63 13.05
CA ARG A 392 16.25 -0.88 13.52
C ARG A 392 16.49 0.62 13.17
N THR A 393 17.57 1.27 13.58
CA THR A 393 17.81 2.72 13.33
C THR A 393 17.75 3.15 11.85
N LYS A 394 16.89 4.12 11.51
CA LYS A 394 16.87 4.75 10.17
C LYS A 394 18.26 5.33 9.90
N GLY A 395 18.99 4.68 8.98
CA GLY A 395 20.38 4.95 8.62
C GLY A 395 20.74 6.42 8.71
N GLY A 396 21.41 6.78 9.80
CA GLY A 396 22.14 8.03 9.88
C GLY A 396 23.28 8.00 8.87
N GLN A 397 23.71 9.16 8.38
CA GLN A 397 24.89 9.27 7.51
C GLN A 397 26.13 8.76 8.25
N ARG A 398 26.40 7.46 8.15
CA ARG A 398 27.60 6.82 8.69
C ARG A 398 28.40 6.25 7.53
N SER A 399 29.72 6.32 7.63
CA SER A 399 30.59 5.60 6.70
C SER A 399 30.35 4.10 6.86
N ALA A 400 30.35 3.35 5.76
CA ALA A 400 30.12 1.91 5.77
C ALA A 400 31.02 1.22 6.81
N GLY A 401 30.44 0.48 7.75
CA GLY A 401 31.17 -0.45 8.59
C GLY A 401 31.79 -1.59 7.79
N GLN A 402 32.52 -2.46 8.46
CA GLN A 402 33.26 -3.54 7.79
C GLN A 402 32.42 -4.81 7.60
N HIS A 403 31.37 -4.99 8.40
CA HIS A 403 30.59 -6.22 8.45
C HIS A 403 29.22 -6.04 7.84
N PHE A 404 28.91 -6.80 6.79
CA PHE A 404 27.56 -6.83 6.24
C PHE A 404 26.60 -7.57 7.18
N VAL A 405 25.52 -6.89 7.55
CA VAL A 405 24.44 -7.42 8.39
C VAL A 405 23.15 -7.38 7.58
N LEU A 406 22.44 -8.51 7.55
CA LEU A 406 21.13 -8.63 6.92
C LEU A 406 20.03 -8.54 7.99
N GLY A 407 19.01 -7.75 7.72
CA GLY A 407 17.82 -7.67 8.55
C GLY A 407 16.88 -8.84 8.28
N GLU A 408 16.32 -9.38 9.35
CA GLU A 408 15.29 -10.40 9.24
C GLU A 408 13.98 -9.81 8.69
N PRO A 409 13.24 -10.57 7.87
CA PRO A 409 11.89 -10.16 7.50
C PRO A 409 11.00 -10.12 8.76
N PRO A 410 10.03 -9.21 8.84
CA PRO A 410 9.07 -9.20 9.95
C PRO A 410 8.44 -10.58 10.16
N ALA A 411 8.28 -11.00 11.42
CA ALA A 411 7.67 -12.28 11.77
C ALA A 411 6.20 -12.39 11.30
N PHE A 412 5.51 -11.26 11.19
CA PHE A 412 4.12 -11.19 10.75
C PHE A 412 3.81 -9.91 9.97
N SER A 413 2.70 -9.92 9.23
CA SER A 413 2.22 -8.75 8.50
C SER A 413 1.41 -7.83 9.41
N THR A 414 1.81 -6.57 9.54
CA THR A 414 0.99 -5.58 10.28
C THR A 414 -0.19 -5.09 9.42
N GLU A 415 -1.19 -5.94 9.27
CA GLU A 415 -2.46 -5.62 8.61
C GLU A 415 -3.59 -6.42 9.26
N CYS A 416 -4.84 -6.11 8.92
CA CYS A 416 -6.03 -6.80 9.41
C CYS A 416 -5.90 -8.31 9.15
N GLN A 417 -6.06 -9.12 10.19
CA GLN A 417 -5.91 -10.57 10.12
C GLN A 417 -7.04 -11.25 10.88
N ARG A 418 -7.49 -12.40 10.38
CA ARG A 418 -8.35 -13.30 11.13
C ARG A 418 -7.50 -14.39 11.77
N VAL A 419 -7.61 -14.56 13.09
CA VAL A 419 -6.93 -15.61 13.86
C VAL A 419 -7.97 -16.33 14.70
N GLY A 420 -8.18 -17.62 14.40
CA GLY A 420 -9.32 -18.36 14.92
C GLY A 420 -10.63 -17.67 14.51
N ASP A 421 -11.46 -17.33 15.49
CA ASP A 421 -12.70 -16.61 15.26
C ASP A 421 -12.59 -15.08 15.48
N ALA A 422 -11.41 -14.60 15.88
CA ALA A 422 -11.18 -13.19 16.12
C ALA A 422 -10.58 -12.48 14.90
N TRP A 423 -10.95 -11.22 14.75
CA TRP A 423 -10.36 -10.27 13.83
C TRP A 423 -9.43 -9.33 14.58
N LEU A 424 -8.18 -9.27 14.14
CA LEU A 424 -7.12 -8.45 14.71
C LEU A 424 -6.85 -7.29 13.77
N LEU A 425 -7.10 -6.07 14.24
CA LEU A 425 -6.92 -4.83 13.48
C LEU A 425 -5.82 -3.98 14.13
N PRO A 426 -4.70 -3.73 13.43
CA PRO A 426 -3.59 -2.96 14.00
C PRO A 426 -3.96 -1.48 14.09
N LEU A 427 -3.68 -0.80 15.20
CA LEU A 427 -3.95 0.64 15.32
C LEU A 427 -2.85 1.49 14.72
N GLN A 428 -3.26 2.59 14.08
CA GLN A 428 -2.34 3.64 13.64
C GLN A 428 -1.72 4.33 14.85
N THR A 429 -0.39 4.40 14.89
CA THR A 429 0.33 5.07 15.95
C THR A 429 0.70 6.50 15.53
N LYS A 430 0.64 7.47 16.45
CA LYS A 430 1.11 8.86 16.20
C LYS A 430 2.57 8.92 15.72
N HIS A 431 3.33 7.88 16.03
CA HIS A 431 4.72 7.65 15.65
C HIS A 431 4.86 6.55 14.59
N SER A 432 3.90 6.36 13.68
CA SER A 432 3.95 5.30 12.64
C SER A 432 5.18 5.38 11.71
N LYS A 433 5.96 6.47 11.75
CA LYS A 433 7.24 6.61 11.06
C LYS A 433 8.41 5.98 11.82
N ASP A 434 8.25 5.74 13.11
CA ASP A 434 9.23 5.08 13.97
C ASP A 434 8.98 3.58 13.87
N TRP A 435 9.75 2.92 13.00
CA TRP A 435 9.90 1.46 12.92
C TRP A 435 10.33 0.82 14.26
N ASN A 436 10.59 1.63 15.30
CA ASN A 436 11.26 1.29 16.57
C ASN A 436 10.33 0.89 17.72
N ARG A 437 9.07 0.51 17.45
CA ARG A 437 8.16 0.12 18.54
C ARG A 437 8.28 -1.37 18.81
N ARG A 438 8.82 -1.74 19.97
CA ARG A 438 8.85 -3.13 20.49
C ARG A 438 7.46 -3.78 20.59
N SER A 439 6.40 -2.97 20.65
CA SER A 439 5.04 -3.47 20.60
C SER A 439 4.10 -2.53 19.85
N ARG A 440 3.09 -3.12 19.21
CA ARG A 440 2.02 -2.40 18.54
C ARG A 440 0.69 -2.71 19.22
N THR A 441 -0.21 -1.72 19.26
CA THR A 441 -1.56 -1.92 19.78
C THR A 441 -2.46 -2.46 18.67
N TRP A 442 -3.19 -3.52 18.98
CA TRP A 442 -4.19 -4.15 18.12
C TRP A 442 -5.55 -4.11 18.80
N LEU A 443 -6.60 -3.99 18.01
CA LEU A 443 -7.98 -4.21 18.41
C LEU A 443 -8.34 -5.64 17.98
N SER A 444 -8.73 -6.48 18.94
CA SER A 444 -9.37 -7.76 18.64
C SER A 444 -10.89 -7.62 18.69
N LEU A 445 -11.58 -8.19 17.70
CA LEU A 445 -13.04 -8.28 17.60
C LEU A 445 -13.41 -9.75 17.45
N HIS A 446 -14.27 -10.28 18.32
CA HIS A 446 -14.81 -11.63 18.19
C HIS A 446 -16.31 -11.66 18.54
N PRO A 447 -17.10 -12.55 17.91
CA PRO A 447 -18.53 -12.68 18.15
C PRO A 447 -18.94 -12.84 19.62
#